data_AF-A0A0J6CEG3-F1
#
_entry.id   AF-A0A0J6CEG3-F1
#
_cell.length_a   1.000
_cell.length_b   1.000
_cell.length_c   1.000
_cell.angle_alpha   90.00
_cell.angle_beta   90.00
_cell.angle_gamma   90.00
#
_symmetry.space_group_name_H-M   'P 1'
#
loop_
_entity.id
_entity.type
_entity.pdbx_description
1 polymer ?
#
loop_
_entity_poly.entity_id
_entity_poly.type
_entity_poly.pdbx_seq_one_letter_code
_entity_poly.pdbx_strand_id
1 'polypeptide(L)'
;GFTVCIVDKFNAEQFLTLIKTERITHISLVPQTLNWLMQQGLHEPYDLQKILLGGAKLSATMIETALQYNLPIYNSFGMTET
;
A
#
# COMPACT_ATOMS: atom_id res chain seq x y z
N GLY A 1 -16.10 4.31 14.42
CA GLY A 1 -14.75 4.89 14.62
C GLY A 1 -13.73 3.88 14.17
N PHE A 2 -12.61 4.31 13.59
CA PHE A 2 -11.50 3.45 13.18
C PHE A 2 -10.20 3.92 13.82
N THR A 3 -9.18 3.06 13.83
CA THR A 3 -7.85 3.37 14.37
C THR A 3 -6.95 3.90 13.25
N VAL A 4 -6.21 4.96 13.54
CA VAL A 4 -5.16 5.47 12.65
C VAL A 4 -3.80 5.15 13.24
N CYS A 5 -3.01 4.35 12.53
CA CYS A 5 -1.58 4.18 12.81
C CYS A 5 -0.82 5.28 12.05
N ILE A 6 -0.30 6.28 12.78
CA ILE A 6 0.48 7.37 12.19
C ILE A 6 1.97 6.99 12.27
N VAL A 7 2.65 7.09 11.13
CA VAL A 7 4.10 6.87 11.04
C VAL A 7 4.72 8.16 10.49
N ASP A 8 5.74 8.67 11.17
CA ASP A 8 6.35 9.99 10.87
C ASP A 8 6.94 10.05 9.46
N LYS A 9 7.63 9.00 9.03
CA LYS A 9 8.27 8.91 7.70
C LYS A 9 8.11 7.53 7.11
N PHE A 10 8.07 7.48 5.79
CA PHE A 10 8.05 6.21 5.08
C PHE A 10 9.41 5.50 5.21
N ASN A 11 9.40 4.28 5.73
CA ASN A 11 10.50 3.33 5.69
C ASN A 11 9.90 1.96 5.34
N ALA A 12 10.32 1.38 4.21
CA ALA A 12 9.68 0.19 3.68
C ALA A 12 9.80 -1.04 4.59
N GLU A 13 10.93 -1.22 5.27
CA GLU A 13 11.15 -2.34 6.22
C GLU A 13 10.28 -2.18 7.47
N GLN A 14 10.22 -0.97 8.03
CA GLN A 14 9.36 -0.67 9.18
C GLN A 14 7.88 -0.85 8.84
N PHE A 15 7.44 -0.34 7.68
CA PHE A 15 6.06 -0.49 7.22
C PHE A 15 5.70 -1.96 6.99
N LEU A 16 6.59 -2.74 6.38
CA LEU A 16 6.35 -4.17 6.17
C LEU A 16 6.24 -4.90 7.51
N THR A 17 7.07 -4.55 8.49
CA THR A 17 6.97 -5.07 9.86
C THR A 17 5.60 -4.74 10.47
N LEU A 18 5.18 -3.48 10.40
CA LEU A 18 3.87 -3.04 10.91
C LEU A 18 2.70 -3.78 10.25
N ILE A 19 2.74 -3.95 8.92
CA ILE A 19 1.71 -4.70 8.19
C ILE A 19 1.61 -6.14 8.72
N LYS A 20 2.75 -6.77 9.04
CA LYS A 20 2.82 -8.15 9.52
C LYS A 20 2.42 -8.30 10.99
N THR A 21 2.72 -7.33 11.85
CA THR A 21 2.58 -7.48 13.31
C THR A 21 1.37 -6.77 13.89
N GLU A 22 0.93 -5.66 13.29
CA GLU A 22 -0.10 -4.77 13.87
C GLU A 22 -1.50 -4.95 13.24
N ARG A 23 -1.69 -5.99 12.41
CA ARG A 23 -2.96 -6.28 11.71
C ARG A 23 -3.52 -5.07 10.96
N ILE A 24 -2.67 -4.40 10.19
CA ILE A 24 -3.07 -3.24 9.39
C ILE A 24 -4.05 -3.68 8.31
N THR A 25 -5.23 -3.04 8.25
CA THR A 25 -6.28 -3.39 7.28
C THR A 25 -6.35 -2.46 6.08
N HIS A 26 -5.95 -1.20 6.25
CA HIS A 26 -6.05 -0.16 5.22
C HIS A 26 -4.76 0.66 5.20
N ILE A 27 -4.28 0.97 3.99
CA ILE A 27 -3.10 1.81 3.81
C ILE A 27 -3.26 2.70 2.57
N SER A 28 -2.82 3.95 2.67
CA SER A 28 -2.74 4.89 1.56
C SER A 28 -1.29 5.07 1.13
N LEU A 29 -1.00 4.86 -0.15
CA LEU A 29 0.34 4.88 -0.73
C LEU A 29 0.34 5.60 -2.08
N VAL A 30 1.53 5.99 -2.54
CA VAL A 30 1.77 6.29 -3.96
C VAL A 30 2.34 5.03 -4.64
N PRO A 31 2.22 4.89 -5.98
CA PRO A 31 2.76 3.74 -6.72
C PRO A 31 4.22 3.42 -6.38
N GLN A 32 5.07 4.43 -6.27
CA GLN A 32 6.48 4.25 -5.93
C GLN A 32 6.70 3.55 -4.57
N THR A 33 5.93 3.94 -3.54
CA THR A 33 6.04 3.33 -2.21
C THR A 33 5.51 1.91 -2.15
N LEU A 34 4.46 1.59 -2.90
CA LEU A 34 3.99 0.21 -3.02
C LEU A 34 5.05 -0.67 -3.72
N ASN A 35 5.71 -0.15 -4.76
CA ASN A 35 6.78 -0.88 -5.43
C ASN A 35 7.94 -1.19 -4.47
N TRP A 36 8.33 -0.23 -3.62
CA TRP A 36 9.32 -0.46 -2.58
C TRP A 36 8.88 -1.53 -1.56
N LEU A 37 7.62 -1.53 -1.13
CA LEU A 37 7.12 -2.58 -0.23
C LEU A 37 7.13 -3.97 -0.86
N MET A 38 6.73 -4.09 -2.13
CA MET A 38 6.83 -5.36 -2.86
C MET A 38 8.29 -5.82 -2.94
N GLN A 39 9.23 -4.93 -3.27
CA GLN A 39 10.67 -5.25 -3.28
C GLN A 39 11.23 -5.67 -1.91
N GLN A 40 10.67 -5.15 -0.82
CA GLN A 40 11.02 -5.55 0.55
C GLN A 40 10.34 -6.85 1.01
N GLY A 41 9.42 -7.41 0.23
CA GLY A 41 8.79 -8.70 0.51
C GLY A 41 7.31 -8.64 0.89
N LEU A 42 6.59 -7.57 0.52
CA LEU A 42 5.11 -7.57 0.54
C LEU A 42 4.58 -8.41 -0.64
N HIS A 43 4.60 -9.74 -0.49
CA HIS A 43 4.18 -10.70 -1.52
C HIS A 43 2.85 -11.41 -1.22
N GLU A 44 2.19 -11.02 -0.13
CA GLU A 44 0.89 -11.53 0.31
C GLU A 44 0.13 -10.39 1.02
N PRO A 45 -1.21 -10.47 1.14
CA PRO A 45 -2.00 -9.37 1.69
C PRO A 45 -1.90 -9.22 3.22
N TYR A 46 -1.53 -10.25 3.98
CA TYR A 46 -1.68 -10.27 5.43
C TYR A 46 -3.13 -9.90 5.82
N ASP A 47 -3.32 -8.97 6.76
CA ASP A 47 -4.63 -8.44 7.15
C ASP A 47 -5.13 -7.29 6.24
N LEU A 48 -4.36 -6.91 5.21
CA LEU A 48 -4.74 -5.80 4.32
C LEU A 48 -6.01 -6.16 3.55
N GLN A 49 -6.98 -5.27 3.66
CA GLN A 49 -8.24 -5.31 2.93
C GLN A 49 -8.25 -4.32 1.75
N LYS A 50 -7.53 -3.20 1.88
CA LYS A 50 -7.44 -2.14 0.87
C LYS A 50 -6.07 -1.46 0.87
N ILE A 51 -5.46 -1.36 -0.31
CA ILE A 51 -4.30 -0.52 -0.59
C ILE A 51 -4.76 0.59 -1.53
N LEU A 52 -4.98 1.79 -0.99
CA LEU A 52 -5.40 2.95 -1.77
C LEU A 52 -4.17 3.60 -2.42
N LEU A 53 -4.18 3.71 -3.74
CA LEU A 53 -3.10 4.29 -4.53
C LEU A 53 -3.57 5.60 -5.15
N GLY A 54 -2.77 6.65 -5.03
CA GLY A 54 -3.09 7.95 -5.62
C GLY A 54 -1.84 8.75 -5.99
N GLY A 55 -2.03 9.91 -6.61
CA GLY A 55 -0.98 10.91 -6.83
C GLY A 55 0.04 10.60 -7.94
N ALA A 56 -0.02 9.44 -8.60
CA ALA A 56 0.81 9.15 -9.78
C ALA A 56 0.19 8.07 -10.68
N LYS A 57 0.73 7.95 -11.91
CA LYS A 57 0.34 6.89 -12.85
C LYS A 57 0.79 5.52 -12.35
N LEU A 58 -0.10 4.53 -12.39
CA LEU A 58 0.26 3.11 -12.24
C LEU A 58 0.63 2.54 -13.61
N SER A 59 1.70 1.74 -13.68
CA SER A 59 2.00 0.92 -14.86
C SER A 59 1.20 -0.38 -14.83
N ALA A 60 0.90 -0.93 -16.01
CA ALA A 60 0.24 -2.22 -16.13
C ALA A 60 1.05 -3.35 -15.46
N THR A 61 2.37 -3.33 -15.65
CA THR A 61 3.29 -4.30 -15.03
C THR A 61 3.20 -4.33 -13.51
N MET A 62 3.09 -3.15 -12.88
CA MET A 62 2.98 -3.05 -11.43
C MET A 62 1.62 -3.55 -10.92
N ILE A 63 0.54 -3.29 -11.66
CA ILE A 63 -0.79 -3.82 -11.36
C ILE A 63 -0.76 -5.34 -11.41
N GLU A 64 -0.22 -5.92 -12.48
CA GLU A 64 -0.11 -7.37 -12.66
C GLU A 64 0.68 -8.03 -11.52
N THR A 65 1.84 -7.48 -11.16
CA THR A 65 2.63 -7.98 -10.03
C THR A 65 1.87 -7.91 -8.70
N ALA A 66 1.21 -6.80 -8.41
CA ALA A 66 0.43 -6.66 -7.18
C ALA A 66 -0.75 -7.65 -7.12
N LEU A 67 -1.42 -7.88 -8.26
CA LEU A 67 -2.51 -8.86 -8.35
C LEU A 67 -2.00 -10.30 -8.22
N GLN A 68 -0.82 -10.64 -8.75
CA GLN A 68 -0.18 -11.96 -8.55
C GLN A 68 0.11 -12.23 -7.06
N TYR A 69 0.47 -11.20 -6.30
CA TYR A 69 0.64 -11.26 -4.85
C TYR A 69 -0.68 -11.17 -4.07
N ASN A 70 -1.83 -11.18 -4.75
CA ASN A 70 -3.17 -11.04 -4.17
C ASN A 70 -3.33 -9.75 -3.35
N LEU A 71 -2.58 -8.69 -3.68
CA LEU A 71 -2.67 -7.41 -2.98
C LEU A 71 -3.94 -6.65 -3.40
N PRO A 72 -4.78 -6.19 -2.45
CA PRO A 72 -6.05 -5.54 -2.76
C PRO A 72 -5.84 -4.06 -3.14
N ILE A 73 -5.27 -3.81 -4.32
CA ILE A 73 -4.96 -2.46 -4.80
C ILE A 73 -6.18 -1.73 -5.39
N TYR A 74 -6.31 -0.46 -5.06
CA TYR A 74 -7.37 0.44 -5.54
C TYR A 74 -6.73 1.73 -6.03
N ASN A 75 -6.83 2.01 -7.32
CA ASN A 75 -6.39 3.29 -7.85
C ASN A 75 -7.43 4.38 -7.55
N SER A 76 -6.94 5.58 -7.22
CA SER A 76 -7.75 6.75 -6.92
C SER A 76 -7.19 7.97 -7.63
N PHE A 77 -8.10 8.86 -8.01
CA PHE A 77 -7.77 10.17 -8.56
C PHE A 77 -8.49 11.20 -7.71
N GLY A 78 -7.72 12.10 -7.10
CA GLY A 78 -8.20 13.19 -6.27
C GLY A 78 -7.19 14.33 -6.30
N MET A 79 -7.67 15.55 -6.21
CA MET A 79 -6.86 16.76 -6.15
C MET A 79 -7.19 17.49 -4.83
N THR A 80 -6.39 18.48 -4.43
CA THR A 80 -6.65 19.20 -3.17
C THR A 80 -8.01 19.93 -3.20
N GLU A 81 -8.54 20.20 -4.40
CA GLU A 81 -9.77 20.93 -4.68
C GLU A 81 -11.05 20.07 -4.66
N THR A 82 -10.92 18.74 -4.57
CA THR A 82 -12.04 17.78 -4.62
C THR A 82 -12.22 17.05 -3.30
#